data_AF-A0A7T5E6K9-F1
#
_entry.id   AF-A0A7T5E6K9-F1
#
_cell.length_a   1.000
_cell.length_b   1.000
_cell.length_c   1.000
_cell.angle_alpha   90.00
_cell.angle_beta   90.00
_cell.angle_gamma   90.00
#
_symmetry.space_group_name_H-M   'P 1'
#
loop_
_entity.id
_entity.type
_entity.pdbx_description
1 polymer ?
#
loop_
_entity_poly.entity_id
_entity_poly.type
_entity_poly.pdbx_seq_one_letter_code
_entity_poly.pdbx_strand_id
1 'polypeptide(L)' 'MFTNVIHTMAATLKRGDLVKALRDKLENSLEIKASDPRLPPYLFETKGEIVDLTDDYALVKFGHVPTPNIWLRLDQLEKV' A
#
# COMPACT_ATOMS: atom_id res chain seq x y z
N MET A 1 -15.99 15.53 -25.19
CA MET A 1 -16.28 14.08 -25.16
C MET A 1 -14.95 13.37 -25.10
N PHE A 2 -14.62 12.77 -23.95
CA PHE A 2 -13.62 11.71 -23.67
C PHE A 2 -13.36 11.78 -22.16
N THR A 3 -14.30 11.21 -21.42
CA THR A 3 -14.26 11.06 -19.97
C THR A 3 -13.06 10.17 -19.63
N ASN A 4 -12.20 10.66 -18.75
CA ASN A 4 -10.94 10.05 -18.37
C ASN A 4 -11.22 8.74 -17.58
N VAL A 5 -11.22 7.60 -18.27
CA VAL A 5 -11.34 6.27 -17.65
C VAL A 5 -9.96 5.83 -17.17
N ILE A 6 -9.50 6.40 -16.06
CA ILE A 6 -8.38 5.88 -15.26
C ILE A 6 -8.69 5.89 -13.76
N HIS A 7 -9.97 5.84 -13.36
CA HIS A 7 -10.39 5.94 -11.95
C HIS A 7 -10.66 4.60 -11.24
N THR A 8 -10.38 3.43 -11.83
CA THR A 8 -11.04 2.21 -11.35
C THR A 8 -10.33 1.42 -10.23
N MET A 9 -9.11 1.77 -9.78
CA MET A 9 -8.44 0.98 -8.71
C MET A 9 -8.11 1.79 -7.44
N ALA A 10 -7.77 3.08 -7.55
CA ALA A 10 -7.50 3.94 -6.39
C ALA A 10 -8.77 4.36 -5.61
N ALA A 11 -9.97 4.24 -6.23
CA ALA A 11 -11.22 4.74 -5.67
C ALA A 11 -11.86 3.86 -4.56
N THR A 12 -11.27 2.69 -4.23
CA THR A 12 -11.90 1.72 -3.31
C THR A 12 -11.29 1.70 -1.90
N LEU A 13 -10.10 2.27 -1.71
CA LEU A 13 -9.39 2.25 -0.43
C LEU A 13 -9.72 3.49 0.40
N LYS A 14 -10.13 3.29 1.66
CA LYS A 14 -10.38 4.37 2.63
C LYS A 14 -9.66 4.13 3.95
N ARG A 15 -9.51 5.19 4.75
CA ARG A 15 -9.02 5.07 6.13
C ARG A 15 -9.84 4.03 6.91
N GLY A 16 -9.15 3.18 7.65
CA GLY A 16 -9.72 2.05 8.40
C GLY A 16 -9.91 0.77 7.59
N ASP A 17 -9.68 0.79 6.27
CA ASP A 17 -9.69 -0.46 5.50
C ASP A 17 -8.47 -1.32 5.85
N LEU A 18 -8.69 -2.65 5.86
CA LEU A 18 -7.63 -3.63 5.95
C LEU A 18 -7.06 -3.92 4.56
N VAL A 19 -5.75 -3.92 4.46
CA VAL A 19 -5.02 -4.09 3.21
C VAL A 19 -3.86 -5.06 3.36
N LYS A 20 -3.41 -5.58 2.21
CA LYS A 20 -2.15 -6.29 2.04
C LYS A 20 -1.31 -5.62 0.97
N ALA A 21 0.00 -5.66 1.15
CA ALA A 21 0.93 -5.15 0.15
C ALA A 21 1.11 -6.20 -0.98
N LEU A 22 1.12 -5.73 -2.22
CA LEU A 22 1.33 -6.56 -3.41
C LEU A 22 2.81 -6.61 -3.76
N ARG A 23 3.43 -7.79 -3.62
CA ARG A 23 4.86 -8.02 -3.88
C ARG A 23 5.29 -7.52 -5.26
N ASP A 24 4.58 -7.93 -6.30
CA ASP A 24 4.94 -7.62 -7.70
C ASP A 24 4.94 -6.11 -8.01
N LYS A 25 4.09 -5.35 -7.29
CA LYS A 25 3.95 -3.90 -7.44
C LYS A 25 4.97 -3.13 -6.61
N LEU A 26 5.41 -3.69 -5.49
CA LEU A 26 6.50 -3.14 -4.70
C LEU A 26 7.85 -3.40 -5.35
N GLU A 27 8.17 -4.65 -5.75
CA GLU A 27 9.52 -5.01 -6.24
C GLU A 27 10.01 -4.18 -7.44
N ASN A 28 9.10 -3.63 -8.25
CA ASN A 28 9.41 -2.79 -9.40
C ASN A 28 9.31 -1.28 -9.14
N SER A 29 9.13 -0.87 -7.89
CA SER A 29 8.79 0.50 -7.53
C SER A 29 10.00 1.34 -7.11
N LEU A 30 9.81 2.67 -7.09
CA LEU A 30 10.84 3.61 -6.63
C LEU A 30 11.13 3.43 -5.14
N GLU A 31 10.12 3.06 -4.36
CA GLU A 31 10.17 2.87 -2.91
C GLU A 31 11.14 1.75 -2.50
N ILE A 32 11.37 0.76 -3.37
CA ILE A 32 12.40 -0.28 -3.16
C ILE A 32 13.80 0.25 -3.32
N LYS A 33 14.03 1.21 -4.22
CA LYS A 33 15.36 1.85 -4.34
C LYS A 33 15.74 2.64 -3.09
N ALA A 34 14.75 3.10 -2.33
CA ALA A 34 14.94 3.79 -1.06
C ALA A 34 15.03 2.82 0.15
N SER A 35 14.67 1.55 -0.03
CA SER A 35 14.56 0.55 1.04
C SER A 35 15.60 -0.57 0.86
N ASP A 36 15.65 -1.48 1.83
CA ASP A 36 16.42 -2.72 1.68
C ASP A 36 15.77 -3.61 0.60
N PRO A 37 16.54 -4.21 -0.33
CA PRO A 37 16.00 -5.12 -1.34
C PRO A 37 15.28 -6.34 -0.75
N ARG A 38 15.60 -6.74 0.49
CA ARG A 38 14.97 -7.85 1.21
C ARG A 38 13.74 -7.35 1.96
N LEU A 39 12.62 -7.35 1.25
CA LEU A 39 11.34 -6.98 1.85
C LEU A 39 10.91 -7.98 2.94
N PRO A 40 10.61 -7.52 4.16
CA PRO A 40 10.16 -8.39 5.23
C PRO A 40 8.86 -9.12 4.88
N PRO A 41 8.72 -10.40 5.26
CA PRO A 41 7.53 -11.21 4.91
C PRO A 41 6.24 -10.64 5.51
N TYR A 42 6.30 -9.96 6.65
CA TYR A 42 5.12 -9.41 7.32
C TYR A 42 4.34 -8.42 6.45
N LEU A 43 4.98 -7.72 5.50
CA LEU A 43 4.30 -6.78 4.59
C LEU A 43 3.28 -7.47 3.67
N PHE A 44 3.52 -8.75 3.36
CA PHE A 44 2.73 -9.53 2.40
C PHE A 44 1.82 -10.55 3.11
N GLU A 45 2.29 -11.10 4.22
CA GLU A 45 1.61 -12.17 4.94
C GLU A 45 0.53 -11.63 5.89
N THR A 46 0.72 -10.43 6.43
CA THR A 46 -0.13 -9.87 7.49
C THR A 46 -1.05 -8.78 6.95
N LYS A 47 -2.17 -8.54 7.62
CA LYS A 47 -3.07 -7.43 7.29
C LYS A 47 -2.53 -6.14 7.91
N GLY A 48 -2.46 -5.09 7.13
CA GLY A 48 -2.22 -3.72 7.58
C GLY A 48 -3.53 -2.92 7.60
N GLU A 49 -3.57 -1.90 8.44
CA GLU A 49 -4.69 -0.94 8.50
C GLU A 49 -4.27 0.38 7.86
N ILE A 50 -5.10 0.95 6.98
CA ILE A 50 -4.89 2.31 6.49
C ILE A 50 -5.24 3.29 7.60
N VAL A 51 -4.24 3.97 8.15
CA VAL A 51 -4.45 4.98 9.19
C VAL A 51 -4.56 6.39 8.60
N ASP A 52 -3.97 6.63 7.44
CA ASP A 52 -4.06 7.91 6.75
C ASP A 52 -3.97 7.77 5.22
N LEU A 53 -4.47 8.79 4.52
CA LEU A 53 -4.45 8.89 3.06
C LEU A 53 -3.96 10.28 2.67
N THR A 54 -3.05 10.35 1.71
CA THR A 54 -2.55 11.61 1.15
C THR A 54 -2.28 11.40 -0.33
N ASP A 55 -3.02 12.11 -1.17
CA ASP A 55 -2.98 11.98 -2.63
C ASP A 55 -3.07 10.51 -3.08
N ASP A 56 -2.02 10.00 -3.72
CA ASP A 56 -1.93 8.62 -4.22
C ASP A 56 -1.28 7.64 -3.23
N TYR A 57 -1.12 8.05 -1.97
CA TYR A 57 -0.44 7.27 -0.94
C TYR A 57 -1.36 6.99 0.26
N ALA A 58 -1.11 5.85 0.89
CA ALA A 58 -1.71 5.43 2.14
C ALA A 58 -0.63 5.20 3.20
N LEU A 59 -0.88 5.70 4.40
CA LEU A 59 -0.12 5.34 5.58
C LEU A 59 -0.71 4.06 6.16
N VAL A 60 0.07 2.98 6.11
CA VAL A 60 -0.36 1.65 6.54
C VAL A 60 0.34 1.26 7.84
N LYS A 61 -0.44 0.82 8.81
CA LYS A 61 0.04 0.25 10.07
C LYS A 61 -0.01 -1.27 10.00
N PHE A 62 1.15 -1.92 9.97
CA PHE A 62 1.26 -3.38 10.05
C PHE A 62 1.32 -3.80 11.52
N GLY A 63 0.22 -4.32 12.06
CA GLY A 63 0.08 -4.62 13.49
C GLY A 63 0.84 -5.85 14.01
N HIS A 64 1.55 -6.58 13.15
CA HIS A 64 2.23 -7.82 13.49
C HIS A 64 3.60 -7.61 14.17
N VAL A 65 4.27 -6.49 13.86
CA VAL A 65 5.58 -6.14 14.41
C VAL A 65 5.48 -4.69 14.91
N PRO A 66 6.14 -4.30 16.02
CA PRO A 66 6.15 -2.91 16.50
C PRO A 66 7.02 -2.01 15.61
N THR A 67 6.74 -1.99 14.31
CA THR A 67 7.40 -1.14 13.32
C THR A 67 6.61 0.17 13.14
N PRO A 68 7.29 1.26 12.74
CA PRO A 68 6.60 2.48 12.34
C PRO A 68 5.64 2.23 11.18
N ASN A 69 4.67 3.13 11.03
CA ASN A 69 3.74 3.09 9.90
C ASN A 69 4.49 3.42 8.59
N ILE A 70 4.05 2.82 7.49
CA ILE A 70 4.75 2.89 6.20
C ILE A 70 3.85 3.57 5.18
N TRP A 71 4.40 4.54 4.45
CA TRP A 71 3.74 5.14 3.29
C TRP A 71 3.92 4.24 2.07
N LEU A 72 2.81 3.80 1.49
CA LEU A 72 2.77 2.98 0.28
C LEU A 72 1.82 3.61 -0.73
N ARG A 73 2.09 3.40 -2.03
CA ARG A 73 1.18 3.87 -3.07
C ARG A 73 -0.08 3.03 -3.08
N LEU A 74 -1.21 3.65 -3.40
CA LEU A 74 -2.52 2.96 -3.43
C LEU A 74 -2.54 1.79 -4.42
N ASP A 75 -1.80 1.87 -5.52
CA ASP A 75 -1.69 0.81 -6.53
C ASP A 75 -0.81 -0.38 -6.09
N GLN A 76 -0.13 -0.26 -4.95
CA GLN A 76 0.64 -1.33 -4.31
C GLN A 76 -0.16 -2.09 -3.26
N LEU A 77 -1.42 -1.70 -3.03
CA LEU A 77 -2.26 -2.23 -1.96
C LEU A 77 -3.49 -2.93 -2.52
N GLU A 78 -3.85 -4.05 -1.90
CA GLU A 78 -5.10 -4.76 -2.15
C GLU A 78 -5.92 -4.85 -0.85
N LYS A 79 -7.23 -4.66 -0.98
CA LYS A 79 -8.18 -4.74 0.15
C LYS A 79 -8.47 -6.19 0.55
N VAL A 80 -8.57 -6.46 1.85
CA VAL A 80 -8.76 -7.81 2.44
C VAL A 80 -9.93 -7.85 3.43
#